data_AF-A0A937WIA0-F1
#
_entry.id   AF-A0A937WIA0-F1
#
_cell.length_a   1.000
_cell.length_b   1.000
_cell.length_c   1.000
_cell.angle_alpha   90.00
_cell.angle_beta   90.00
_cell.angle_gamma   90.00
#
_symmetry.space_group_name_H-M   'P 1'
#
loop_
_entity.id
_entity.type
_entity.pdbx_description
1 polymer ?
#
loop_
_entity_poly.entity_id
_entity_poly.type
_entity_poly.pdbx_seq_one_letter_code
_entity_poly.pdbx_strand_id
1 'polypeptide(L)'
;MAKQLVSAAPTEIEEIYVENIIKMIPFMLKLPSKRIYTNYDDEVDVLYISFQKPQDATDSEMREDGILMRYRDDTLVGITILDASTRCEKMVNVEKKTRSYLSGI
;
A
#
# COMPACT_ATOMS: atom_id res chain seq x y z
N MET A 1 9.81 25.68 20.54
CA MET A 1 9.04 25.05 19.45
C MET A 1 9.27 23.54 19.54
N ALA A 2 8.25 22.78 19.95
CA ALA A 2 8.38 21.34 20.17
C ALA A 2 8.37 20.62 18.82
N LYS A 3 9.40 19.82 18.58
CA LYS A 3 9.52 18.90 17.44
C LYS A 3 8.48 17.79 17.67
N GLN A 4 7.48 17.70 16.80
CA GLN A 4 6.45 16.67 16.89
C GLN A 4 7.08 15.30 16.65
N LEU A 5 6.86 14.39 17.60
CA LEU A 5 7.31 13.02 17.57
C LEU A 5 6.68 12.29 16.37
N VAL A 6 7.52 11.72 15.52
CA VAL A 6 7.15 10.65 14.60
C VAL A 6 6.65 9.50 15.47
N SER A 7 5.35 9.22 15.44
CA SER A 7 4.78 8.11 16.19
C SER A 7 5.33 6.81 15.63
N ALA A 8 6.06 6.05 16.46
CA ALA A 8 6.52 4.72 16.10
C ALA A 8 5.34 3.87 15.62
N ALA A 9 5.53 3.12 14.53
CA ALA A 9 4.51 2.24 13.97
C ALA A 9 3.99 1.28 15.06
N PRO A 10 2.67 1.04 15.13
CA PRO A 10 2.10 0.14 16.12
C PRO A 10 2.73 -1.26 16.01
N THR A 11 3.27 -1.75 17.12
CA THR A 11 3.94 -3.06 17.23
C THR A 11 2.98 -4.25 17.18
N GLU A 12 1.67 -4.02 17.27
CA GLU A 12 0.64 -5.04 17.15
C GLU A 12 -0.19 -4.81 15.89
N ILE A 13 -0.28 -5.84 15.05
CA ILE A 13 -1.17 -5.83 13.88
C ILE A 13 -2.58 -6.16 14.37
N GLU A 14 -3.48 -5.20 14.32
CA GLU A 14 -4.90 -5.41 14.63
C GLU A 14 -5.55 -6.42 13.65
N GLU A 15 -6.53 -7.19 14.13
CA GLU A 15 -7.22 -8.23 13.36
C GLU A 15 -7.82 -7.71 12.04
N ILE A 16 -8.26 -6.44 12.03
CA ILE A 16 -8.75 -5.75 10.84
C ILE A 16 -7.72 -5.72 9.69
N TYR A 17 -6.43 -5.56 10.01
CA TYR A 17 -5.38 -5.57 8.99
C TYR A 17 -5.15 -6.97 8.44
N VAL A 18 -5.26 -8.01 9.28
CA VAL A 18 -5.18 -9.42 8.85
C VAL A 18 -6.32 -9.75 7.89
N GLU A 19 -7.55 -9.35 8.22
CA GLU A 19 -8.70 -9.53 7.33
C GLU A 19 -8.51 -8.83 5.98
N ASN A 20 -7.95 -7.62 5.98
CA ASN A 20 -7.68 -6.87 4.76
C ASN A 20 -6.60 -7.55 3.90
N ILE A 21 -5.57 -8.12 4.52
CA ILE A 21 -4.56 -8.92 3.81
C ILE A 21 -5.18 -10.19 3.22
N ILE A 22 -6.05 -10.90 3.97
CA ILE A 22 -6.73 -12.10 3.48
C ILE A 22 -7.57 -11.78 2.22
N LYS A 23 -8.22 -10.62 2.17
CA LYS A 23 -8.98 -10.17 0.99
C LYS A 23 -8.09 -9.96 -0.25
N MET A 24 -6.78 -9.76 -0.08
CA MET A 24 -5.83 -9.62 -1.19
C MET A 24 -5.39 -10.97 -1.78
N ILE A 25 -5.57 -12.10 -1.07
CA ILE A 25 -5.09 -13.42 -1.49
C ILE A 25 -5.50 -13.81 -2.93
N PRO A 26 -6.77 -13.67 -3.36
CA PRO A 26 -7.16 -14.06 -4.72
C PRO A 26 -6.40 -13.29 -5.80
N PHE A 27 -6.04 -12.03 -5.53
CA PHE A 27 -5.25 -11.21 -6.45
C PHE A 27 -3.79 -11.65 -6.44
N MET A 28 -3.20 -11.85 -5.26
CA MET A 28 -1.82 -12.31 -5.12
C MET A 28 -1.58 -13.66 -5.80
N LEU A 29 -2.53 -14.59 -5.71
CA LEU A 29 -2.43 -15.91 -6.34
C LEU A 29 -2.51 -15.86 -7.88
N LYS A 30 -3.14 -14.82 -8.43
CA LYS A 30 -3.29 -14.60 -9.88
C LYS A 30 -2.15 -13.81 -10.50
N LEU A 31 -1.28 -13.20 -9.70
CA LEU A 31 -0.15 -12.47 -10.24
C LEU A 31 0.82 -13.44 -10.95
N PRO A 32 1.43 -13.02 -12.08
CA PRO A 32 2.42 -13.82 -12.77
C PRO A 32 3.62 -14.17 -11.88
N SER A 33 3.97 -13.25 -10.97
CA SER A 33 5.03 -13.45 -10.00
C SER A 33 4.50 -13.97 -8.67
N LYS A 34 5.27 -14.90 -8.08
CA LYS A 34 5.01 -15.47 -6.75
C LYS A 34 5.50 -14.58 -5.60
N ARG A 35 6.11 -13.42 -5.89
CA ARG A 35 6.63 -12.48 -4.90
C ARG A 35 6.26 -11.06 -5.27
N ILE A 36 5.84 -10.29 -4.27
CA ILE A 36 5.61 -8.85 -4.38
C ILE A 36 6.52 -8.19 -3.35
N TYR A 37 7.16 -7.10 -3.74
CA TYR A 37 7.96 -6.27 -2.85
C TYR A 37 7.31 -4.90 -2.75
N THR A 38 7.05 -4.45 -1.54
CA THR A 38 6.48 -3.13 -1.27
C THR A 38 7.46 -2.30 -0.45
N ASN A 39 7.63 -1.03 -0.82
CA ASN A 39 8.40 -0.08 -0.04
C ASN A 39 7.63 1.25 -0.02
N TYR A 40 7.26 1.72 1.16
CA TYR A 40 6.64 3.04 1.32
C TYR A 40 7.73 4.01 1.80
N ASP A 41 7.81 5.15 1.13
CA ASP A 41 8.72 6.25 1.47
C ASP A 41 7.90 7.40 2.05
N ASP A 42 7.93 7.50 3.38
CA ASP A 42 7.21 8.51 4.15
C ASP A 42 7.68 9.94 3.86
N GLU A 43 8.93 10.14 3.40
CA GLU A 43 9.48 11.48 3.18
C GLU A 43 8.86 12.18 1.97
N VAL A 44 8.44 11.39 0.98
CA VAL A 44 7.89 11.88 -0.30
C VAL A 44 6.47 11.39 -0.58
N ASP A 45 5.84 10.64 0.33
CA ASP A 45 4.50 10.05 0.19
C ASP A 45 4.35 9.18 -1.07
N VAL A 46 5.29 8.23 -1.23
CA VAL A 46 5.34 7.34 -2.41
C VAL A 46 5.37 5.86 -2.01
N LEU A 47 4.47 5.06 -2.57
CA LEU A 47 4.49 3.60 -2.44
C LEU A 47 5.03 2.94 -3.72
N TYR A 48 6.14 2.24 -3.58
CA TYR A 48 6.72 1.39 -4.62
C TYR A 48 6.23 -0.04 -4.47
N ILE A 49 5.74 -0.63 -5.56
CA ILE A 49 5.36 -2.05 -5.63
C ILE A 49 6.10 -2.69 -6.79
N SER A 50 7.02 -3.62 -6.50
CA SER A 50 7.72 -4.41 -7.51
C SER A 50 7.12 -5.81 -7.59
N PHE A 51 6.81 -6.27 -8.80
CA PHE A 51 6.32 -7.63 -9.03
C PHE A 51 7.45 -8.62 -9.28
N GLN A 52 8.67 -8.15 -9.55
CA GLN A 52 9.84 -9.02 -9.74
C GLN A 52 11.11 -8.39 -9.18
N LYS A 53 12.10 -9.22 -8.88
CA LYS A 53 13.46 -8.78 -8.53
C LYS A 53 14.52 -9.56 -9.34
N PRO A 54 15.57 -8.88 -9.87
CA PRO A 54 15.70 -7.42 -9.93
C PRO A 54 14.57 -6.80 -10.80
N GLN A 55 14.17 -5.56 -10.50
CA GLN A 55 13.04 -4.94 -11.21
C GLN A 55 13.43 -4.54 -12.64
N ASP A 56 14.64 -3.98 -12.82
CA ASP A 56 15.22 -3.40 -14.06
C ASP A 56 14.16 -2.98 -15.08
N ALA A 57 13.36 -1.98 -14.70
CA ALA A 57 12.43 -1.37 -15.63
C ALA A 57 13.22 -0.58 -16.67
N THR A 58 12.87 -0.75 -17.94
CA THR A 58 13.45 -0.05 -19.08
C THR A 58 12.58 1.13 -19.53
N ASP A 59 11.30 1.13 -19.15
CA ASP A 59 10.33 2.16 -19.52
C ASP A 59 9.31 2.43 -18.41
N SER A 60 8.62 3.56 -18.50
CA SER A 60 7.56 3.94 -17.57
C SER A 60 6.51 4.87 -18.18
N GLU A 61 5.26 4.68 -17.77
CA GLU A 61 4.12 5.49 -18.20
C GLU A 61 3.40 6.09 -16.99
N MET A 62 3.28 7.43 -16.95
CA MET A 62 2.54 8.12 -15.90
C MET A 62 1.06 8.20 -16.27
N ARG A 63 0.19 7.68 -15.40
CA ARG A 63 -1.26 7.82 -15.51
C ARG A 63 -1.72 9.12 -14.85
N GLU A 64 -2.86 9.64 -15.28
CA GLU A 64 -3.48 10.86 -14.74
C GLU A 64 -3.83 10.74 -13.24
N ASP A 65 -3.99 9.51 -12.73
CA ASP A 65 -4.29 9.23 -11.33
C ASP A 65 -3.03 9.13 -10.45
N GLY A 66 -1.89 9.64 -10.90
CA GLY A 66 -0.64 9.68 -10.12
C GLY A 66 0.00 8.30 -9.92
N ILE A 67 -0.30 7.35 -10.81
CA ILE A 67 0.31 6.01 -10.80
C ILE A 67 1.28 5.91 -11.98
N LEU A 68 2.55 5.72 -11.67
CA LEU A 68 3.60 5.44 -12.64
C LEU A 68 3.71 3.93 -12.84
N MET A 69 3.33 3.48 -14.02
CA MET A 69 3.47 2.09 -14.47
C MET A 69 4.91 1.85 -14.91
N ARG A 70 5.56 0.78 -14.44
CA ARG A 70 6.97 0.50 -14.73
C ARG A 70 7.12 -0.80 -15.52
N TYR A 71 7.72 -0.71 -16.68
CA TYR A 71 7.83 -1.81 -17.63
C TYR A 71 9.27 -2.23 -17.88
N ARG A 72 9.47 -3.52 -18.14
CA ARG A 72 10.66 -4.06 -18.81
C ARG A 72 10.19 -4.67 -20.11
N ASP A 73 10.62 -4.08 -21.22
CA ASP A 73 10.00 -4.34 -22.52
C ASP A 73 8.48 -4.17 -22.40
N ASP A 74 7.67 -5.14 -22.85
CA ASP A 74 6.20 -5.10 -22.74
C ASP A 74 5.65 -5.64 -21.41
N THR A 75 6.53 -6.00 -20.46
CA THR A 75 6.11 -6.63 -19.19
C THR A 75 6.00 -5.60 -18.09
N LEU A 76 4.85 -5.53 -17.42
CA LEU A 76 4.68 -4.70 -16.21
C LEU A 76 5.45 -5.31 -15.04
N VAL A 77 6.51 -4.64 -14.59
CA VAL A 77 7.44 -5.14 -13.55
C VAL A 77 7.23 -4.47 -12.20
N GLY A 78 6.46 -3.38 -12.16
CA GLY A 78 6.07 -2.71 -10.93
C GLY A 78 5.23 -1.47 -11.17
N ILE A 79 4.83 -0.84 -10.08
CA ILE A 79 4.14 0.45 -10.08
C ILE A 79 4.72 1.35 -8.99
N THR A 80 4.58 2.65 -9.18
CA THR A 80 4.89 3.69 -8.18
C THR A 80 3.65 4.55 -8.01
N ILE A 81 3.15 4.62 -6.78
CA ILE A 81 1.91 5.32 -6.44
C ILE A 81 2.29 6.60 -5.71
N LEU A 82 1.99 7.74 -6.32
CA LEU A 82 2.17 9.06 -5.71
C LEU A 82 0.96 9.42 -4.82
N ASP A 83 1.20 10.29 -3.85
CA ASP A 83 0.23 10.71 -2.84
C ASP A 83 -0.43 9.48 -2.18
N ALA A 84 0.39 8.47 -1.85
CA ALA A 84 -0.09 7.15 -1.48
C ALA A 84 -0.95 7.18 -0.21
N SER A 85 -0.63 8.06 0.74
CA SER A 85 -1.38 8.28 1.97
C SER A 85 -2.84 8.69 1.73
N THR A 86 -3.12 9.37 0.60
CA THR A 86 -4.47 9.82 0.23
C THR A 86 -5.36 8.70 -0.30
N ARG A 87 -4.78 7.53 -0.64
CA ARG A 87 -5.52 6.38 -1.18
C ARG A 87 -6.25 5.57 -0.10
N CYS A 88 -6.06 5.90 1.17
CA CYS A 88 -6.61 5.21 2.33
C CYS A 88 -8.01 5.70 2.76
N GLU A 89 -8.82 6.21 1.83
CA GLU A 89 -10.11 6.86 2.17
C GLU A 89 -11.19 5.95 2.81
N LYS A 90 -10.99 4.62 2.90
CA LYS A 90 -12.04 3.70 3.37
C LYS A 90 -11.80 3.01 4.72
N MET A 91 -10.60 3.06 5.29
CA MET A 91 -10.34 2.35 6.56
C MET A 91 -10.89 3.08 7.80
N VAL A 92 -10.97 4.42 7.76
CA VAL A 92 -11.44 5.27 8.87
C VAL A 92 -12.92 5.02 9.26
N ASN A 93 -13.74 4.54 8.33
CA ASN A 93 -15.15 4.25 8.61
C ASN A 93 -15.37 2.94 9.37
N VAL A 94 -14.39 2.04 9.42
CA VAL A 94 -14.50 0.79 10.19
C VAL A 94 -14.21 1.06 11.67
N GLU A 95 -13.16 1.82 12.00
CA GLU A 95 -12.79 2.15 13.39
C GLU A 95 -13.91 2.87 14.16
N LYS A 96 -14.59 3.82 13.52
CA LYS A 96 -15.73 4.54 14.14
C LYS A 96 -16.90 3.61 14.43
N LYS A 97 -17.12 2.60 13.59
CA LYS A 97 -18.18 1.62 13.78
C LYS A 97 -17.85 0.68 14.94
N THR A 98 -16.60 0.22 15.06
CA THR A 98 -16.17 -0.68 16.15
C THR A 98 -16.21 -0.01 17.53
N ARG A 99 -15.79 1.27 17.64
CA ARG A 99 -15.89 2.03 18.91
C ARG A 99 -17.35 2.23 19.37
N SER A 100 -18.28 2.42 18.44
CA SER A 100 -19.71 2.57 18.77
C SER A 100 -20.32 1.32 19.41
N TYR A 101 -19.81 0.11 19.12
CA TYR A 101 -20.31 -1.12 19.74
C TYR A 101 -19.74 -1.34 21.15
N LEU A 102 -18.55 -0.81 21.44
CA LEU A 102 -17.91 -0.96 22.75
C LEU A 102 -18.29 0.13 23.76
N SER A 103 -18.79 1.29 23.31
CA SER A 103 -19.32 2.35 24.20
C SER A 103 -20.81 2.20 24.53
N GLY A 104 -21.46 1.13 24.04
CA GLY A 104 -22.87 0.83 24.26
C GLY A 104 -23.13 -0.33 25.24
N ILE A 105 -22.11 -0.74 25.99
CA ILE A 105 -22.18 -1.76 27.06
C ILE A 105 -21.80 -1.09 28.38
#